data_AF-A0A323UG44-F1
#
_entry.id   AF-A0A323UG44-F1
#
_cell.length_a   1.000
_cell.length_b   1.000
_cell.length_c   1.000
_cell.angle_alpha   90.00
_cell.angle_beta   90.00
_cell.angle_gamma   90.00
#
_symmetry.space_group_name_H-M   'P 1'
#
loop_
_entity.id
_entity.type
_entity.pdbx_description
1 polymer ?
#
loop_
_entity_poly.entity_id
_entity_poly.type
_entity_poly.pdbx_seq_one_letter_code
_entity_poly.pdbx_strand_id
1 'polypeptide(L)'
;MGRDSRRIGSSPSRRIRFCRRNCGAAVAAPRVTVRFTRRATEDLREILDYLSARNPAAADRVRQSVAATVRLIADRPHIGLRNSRAPAL
;
A
#
# COMPACT_ATOMS: atom_id res chain seq x y z
N MET A 1 -29.48 27.79 -46.55
CA MET A 1 -30.18 27.96 -45.25
C MET A 1 -30.89 26.64 -44.96
N GLY A 2 -30.78 25.90 -43.86
CA GLY A 2 -30.04 26.01 -42.61
C GLY A 2 -30.41 24.78 -41.75
N ARG A 3 -29.46 24.35 -40.91
CA ARG A 3 -29.64 23.73 -39.57
C ARG A 3 -30.22 22.30 -39.51
N ASP A 4 -29.39 21.33 -39.12
CA ASP A 4 -29.30 20.79 -37.73
C ASP A 4 -30.54 19.95 -37.37
N SER A 5 -30.45 18.67 -36.99
CA SER A 5 -29.85 18.31 -35.70
C SER A 5 -29.70 16.80 -35.56
N ARG A 6 -28.54 16.42 -35.04
CA ARG A 6 -28.17 15.09 -34.56
C ARG A 6 -29.14 14.59 -33.48
N ARG A 7 -29.62 13.35 -33.63
CA ARG A 7 -30.23 12.56 -32.56
C ARG A 7 -29.15 12.18 -31.55
N ILE A 8 -29.03 12.91 -30.45
CA ILE A 8 -28.25 12.47 -29.30
C ILE A 8 -29.19 11.65 -28.41
N GLY A 9 -29.00 10.34 -28.43
CA GLY A 9 -29.62 9.43 -27.47
C GLY A 9 -29.20 9.82 -26.06
N SER A 10 -30.15 10.34 -25.29
CA SER A 10 -29.94 10.76 -23.91
C SER A 10 -30.08 9.53 -23.00
N SER A 11 -29.04 8.71 -22.91
CA SER A 11 -28.93 7.70 -21.86
C SER A 11 -28.69 8.41 -20.52
N PRO A 12 -29.56 8.26 -19.50
CA PRO A 12 -29.29 8.86 -18.20
C PRO A 12 -28.16 8.08 -17.53
N SER A 13 -26.94 8.62 -17.59
CA SER A 13 -25.85 8.17 -16.73
C SER A 13 -26.30 8.36 -15.28
N ARG A 14 -26.55 7.26 -14.57
CA ARG A 14 -26.74 7.27 -13.12
C ARG A 14 -25.48 7.86 -12.50
N ARG A 15 -25.51 9.14 -12.15
CA ARG A 15 -24.55 9.71 -11.19
C ARG A 15 -24.82 9.01 -9.87
N ILE A 16 -24.02 7.99 -9.57
CA ILE A 16 -23.88 7.48 -8.21
C ILE A 16 -23.31 8.64 -7.40
N ARG A 17 -24.20 9.42 -6.78
CA ARG A 17 -23.83 10.30 -5.68
C ARG A 17 -23.43 9.36 -4.55
N PHE A 18 -22.13 9.11 -4.39
CA PHE A 18 -21.61 8.64 -3.12
C PHE A 18 -22.00 9.68 -2.07
N CYS A 19 -23.00 9.33 -1.26
CA CYS A 19 -23.43 10.13 -0.13
C CYS A 19 -22.22 10.36 0.77
N ARG A 20 -21.72 11.61 0.72
CA ARG A 20 -20.79 12.21 1.67
C ARG A 20 -21.53 12.41 2.99
N ARG A 21 -21.78 11.35 3.74
CA ARG A 21 -22.34 11.39 5.09
C ARG A 21 -21.58 10.40 5.94
N ASN A 22 -20.82 10.94 6.89
CA ASN A 22 -19.93 10.26 7.82
C ASN A 22 -18.66 9.68 7.20
N CYS A 23 -17.84 10.55 6.59
CA CYS A 23 -16.39 10.37 6.75
C CYS A 23 -16.09 10.71 8.21
N GLY A 24 -16.31 9.74 9.11
CA GLY A 24 -15.83 9.86 10.48
C GLY A 24 -14.39 10.32 10.41
N ALA A 25 -14.05 11.39 11.15
CA ALA A 25 -12.69 11.87 11.26
C ALA A 25 -11.81 10.63 11.43
N ALA A 26 -10.93 10.36 10.45
CA ALA A 26 -10.02 9.24 10.53
C ALA A 26 -9.17 9.52 11.76
N VAL A 27 -9.58 8.99 12.91
CA VAL A 27 -8.83 9.07 14.15
C VAL A 27 -7.49 8.49 13.78
N ALA A 28 -6.44 9.32 13.86
CA ALA A 28 -5.10 8.88 13.52
C ALA A 28 -4.84 7.62 14.32
N ALA A 29 -4.75 6.48 13.63
CA ALA A 29 -4.49 5.22 14.30
C ALA A 29 -3.19 5.39 15.10
N PRO A 30 -3.14 4.96 16.36
CA PRO A 30 -1.94 5.12 17.16
C PRO A 30 -0.76 4.48 16.43
N ARG A 31 0.36 5.18 16.40
CA ARG A 31 1.63 4.64 15.89
C ARG A 31 1.97 3.38 16.68
N VAL A 32 2.44 2.34 15.99
CA VAL A 32 2.81 1.07 16.60
C VAL A 32 4.31 0.80 16.45
N THR A 33 4.88 0.09 17.41
CA THR A 33 6.26 -0.40 17.31
C THR A 33 6.29 -1.70 16.49
N VAL A 34 6.98 -1.69 15.35
CA VAL A 34 7.19 -2.88 14.53
C VAL A 34 8.39 -3.66 15.05
N ARG A 35 8.22 -4.98 15.21
CA ARG A 35 9.29 -5.90 15.59
C ARG A 35 9.40 -7.01 14.56
N PHE A 36 10.62 -7.35 14.19
CA PHE A 36 10.89 -8.51 13.35
C PHE A 36 10.95 -9.78 14.20
N THR A 37 10.42 -10.88 13.65
CA THR A 37 10.71 -12.20 14.19
C THR A 37 12.17 -12.55 13.90
N ARG A 38 12.73 -13.50 14.66
CA ARG A 38 14.11 -13.97 14.42
C ARG A 38 14.31 -14.43 12.97
N ARG A 39 13.35 -15.18 12.44
CA ARG A 39 13.34 -15.67 11.05
C ARG A 39 13.36 -14.51 10.05
N ALA A 40 12.51 -13.50 10.23
CA ALA A 40 12.49 -12.35 9.33
C ALA A 40 13.83 -11.57 9.33
N THR A 41 14.51 -11.50 10.48
CA THR A 41 15.85 -10.89 10.56
C THR A 41 16.88 -11.71 9.78
N GLU A 42 16.81 -13.03 9.87
CA GLU A 42 17.69 -13.95 9.12
C GLU A 42 17.43 -13.89 7.61
N ASP A 43 16.16 -13.89 7.20
CA ASP A 43 15.74 -13.73 5.80
C ASP A 43 16.28 -12.40 5.21
N LEU A 44 16.15 -11.30 5.95
CA LEU A 44 16.68 -10.00 5.52
C LEU A 44 18.20 -10.02 5.38
N ARG A 45 18.90 -10.69 6.28
CA ARG A 45 20.36 -10.84 6.18
C ARG A 45 20.75 -11.63 4.95
N GLU A 46 20.12 -12.78 4.71
CA GLU A 46 20.42 -13.63 3.55
C GLU A 46 20.20 -12.88 2.23
N ILE A 47 19.07 -12.17 2.10
CA ILE A 47 18.77 -11.37 0.92
C ILE A 47 19.83 -10.29 0.69
N LEU A 48 20.22 -9.57 1.73
CA LEU A 48 21.21 -8.50 1.62
C LEU A 48 22.61 -9.04 1.31
N ASP A 49 23.00 -10.15 1.92
CA ASP A 49 24.28 -10.81 1.67
C ASP A 49 24.36 -11.27 0.21
N TYR A 50 23.30 -11.92 -0.30
CA TYR A 50 23.20 -12.34 -1.70
C TYR A 50 23.31 -11.16 -2.68
N LEU A 51 22.61 -10.05 -2.39
CA LEU A 51 22.67 -8.85 -3.23
C LEU A 51 24.05 -8.19 -3.15
N SER A 52 24.64 -8.11 -1.96
CA SER A 52 25.92 -7.44 -1.73
C SER A 52 27.06 -8.07 -2.51
N ALA A 53 27.05 -9.41 -2.64
CA ALA A 53 28.05 -10.16 -3.39
C ALA A 53 28.10 -9.82 -4.89
N ARG A 54 27.01 -9.27 -5.43
CA ARG A 54 26.89 -8.92 -6.86
C ARG A 54 26.83 -7.41 -7.10
N ASN A 55 26.13 -6.70 -6.25
CA ASN A 55 25.94 -5.26 -6.34
C ASN A 55 25.64 -4.68 -4.94
N PRO A 56 26.66 -4.12 -4.26
CA PRO A 56 26.49 -3.56 -2.92
C PRO A 56 25.50 -2.39 -2.90
N ALA A 57 25.47 -1.55 -3.95
CA ALA A 57 24.53 -0.45 -4.03
C ALA A 57 23.07 -0.93 -4.14
N ALA A 58 22.83 -2.11 -4.74
CA ALA A 58 21.49 -2.70 -4.78
C ALA A 58 21.05 -3.19 -3.39
N ALA A 59 21.96 -3.79 -2.62
CA ALA A 59 21.68 -4.19 -1.24
C ALA A 59 21.29 -2.98 -0.37
N ASP A 60 22.03 -1.86 -0.49
CA ASP A 60 21.70 -0.63 0.24
C ASP A 60 20.32 -0.08 -0.12
N ARG A 61 19.97 -0.06 -1.42
CA ARG A 61 18.64 0.37 -1.86
C ARG A 61 17.52 -0.49 -1.30
N VAL A 62 17.70 -1.81 -1.29
CA VAL A 62 16.71 -2.74 -0.72
C VAL A 62 16.56 -2.53 0.77
N ARG A 63 17.67 -2.40 1.51
CA ARG A 63 17.65 -2.11 2.95
C ARG A 63 16.90 -0.82 3.25
N GLN A 64 17.15 0.25 2.49
CA GLN A 64 16.46 1.53 2.66
C GLN A 64 14.96 1.41 2.34
N SER A 65 14.59 0.71 1.27
CA SER A 65 13.20 0.48 0.87
C SER A 65 12.42 -0.30 1.93
N VAL A 66 13.00 -1.36 2.48
CA VAL A 66 12.41 -2.13 3.58
C VAL A 66 12.23 -1.25 4.82
N ALA A 67 13.25 -0.48 5.21
CA ALA A 67 13.16 0.42 6.36
C ALA A 67 12.08 1.50 6.19
N ALA A 68 11.94 2.06 4.98
CA ALA A 68 10.88 3.03 4.67
C ALA A 68 9.48 2.39 4.78
N THR A 69 9.34 1.15 4.29
CA THR A 69 8.09 0.39 4.38
C THR A 69 7.72 0.07 5.83
N VAL A 70 8.70 -0.29 6.67
CA VAL A 70 8.47 -0.52 8.11
C VAL A 70 7.96 0.74 8.80
N ARG A 71 8.54 1.90 8.50
CA ARG A 71 8.06 3.19 9.03
C ARG A 71 6.63 3.49 8.59
N LEU A 72 6.31 3.21 7.33
CA LEU A 72 4.95 3.35 6.80
C LEU A 72 3.95 2.44 7.55
N ILE A 73 4.33 1.20 7.84
CA ILE A 73 3.50 0.25 8.59
C ILE A 73 3.34 0.70 10.05
N ALA A 74 4.41 1.20 10.68
CA ALA A 74 4.35 1.76 12.03
C ALA A 74 3.34 2.93 12.13
N ASP A 75 3.29 3.77 11.09
CA ASP A 75 2.40 4.92 11.01
C ASP A 75 0.96 4.53 10.62
N ARG A 76 0.80 3.44 9.87
CA ARG A 76 -0.48 2.97 9.33
C ARG A 76 -0.57 1.44 9.44
N PRO A 77 -0.83 0.89 10.64
CA PRO A 77 -0.77 -0.56 10.87
C PRO A 77 -1.74 -1.38 10.03
N HIS A 78 -2.81 -0.77 9.53
CA HIS A 78 -3.84 -1.43 8.73
C HIS A 78 -3.66 -1.25 7.21
N ILE A 79 -2.50 -0.76 6.76
CA ILE A 79 -2.22 -0.54 5.33
C ILE A 79 -2.06 -1.86 4.54
N GLY A 80 -1.69 -2.94 5.22
CA GLY A 80 -1.52 -4.25 4.61
C GLY A 80 -2.85 -4.96 4.35
N LEU A 81 -2.89 -5.76 3.28
CA LEU A 81 -3.98 -6.69 3.03
C LEU A 81 -3.83 -7.91 3.95
N ARG A 82 -4.94 -8.37 4.54
CA ARG A 82 -4.94 -9.61 5.34
C ARG A 82 -4.58 -10.79 4.44
N ASN A 83 -3.50 -11.47 4.77
CA ASN A 83 -3.11 -12.71 4.11
C ASN A 83 -3.75 -13.90 4.83
N SER A 84 -4.75 -14.53 4.21
CA SER A 84 -5.43 -15.71 4.75
C SER A 84 -4.53 -16.96 4.84
N ARG A 85 -3.38 -16.94 4.16
CA ARG A 85 -2.40 -18.04 4.17
C ARG A 85 -1.24 -17.82 5.14
N ALA A 86 -1.23 -16.70 5.89
CA ALA A 86 -0.19 -16.46 6.86
C ALA A 86 -0.30 -17.48 8.01
N PRO A 87 0.79 -18.18 8.39
CA PRO A 87 0.78 -19.03 9.56
C PRO A 87 0.52 -18.19 10.82
N ALA A 88 -0.15 -18.78 11.81
CA ALA A 88 -0.26 -18.14 13.13
C ALA A 88 1.16 -18.00 13.72
N LEU A 89 1.52 -16.76 14.09
CA LEU A 89 2.83 -16.40 14.64
C LEU A 89 2.86 -16.59 16.16
#